data_AF-A0A820TPS4-F1
#
_entry.id   AF-A0A820TPS4-F1
#
_cell.length_a   1.000
_cell.length_b   1.000
_cell.length_c   1.000
_cell.angle_alpha   90.00
_cell.angle_beta   90.00
_cell.angle_gamma   90.00
#
_symmetry.space_group_name_H-M   'P 1'
#
loop_
_entity.id
_entity.type
_entity.pdbx_description
1 polymer ?
#
loop_
_entity_poly.entity_id
_entity_poly.type
_entity_poly.pdbx_seq_one_letter_code
_entity_poly.pdbx_strand_id
1 'polypeptide(L)'
;MSLISMPIFLTLGTVGNLLNCLVFLQKTLRSNSCSIYFVAASIAYLLFLDFSIGTNLYAIYFKDPTTYISPYCKFRTYFLSSCLCAARFILAFACVDRYAMCSRHSRIRNFSQPRIAAYVIAIIVGLWILIPIHVLVFYKVENGRCTVPEAYLYFNAAYSVLIGAALPPGIMIVFSALAVRSLRGIRKSIRQAIVQVNNASIRDSATTTPMSIRIKQHDHQLLKMLLVDVILYCLSNIPPPMSNIYSSVTLKWNKTPEQIQLQNFFTYLVSQFFIYFSTSASLYTNLMISKTFRHELISALLRHFLSTRRVLIRVYTNGNTNNTVRPINGIVGANTAP
;
A
#
# COMPACT_ATOMS: atom_id res chain seq x y z
N MET A 1 -6.41 11.82 -23.16
CA MET A 1 -5.47 10.91 -22.48
C MET A 1 -6.02 10.31 -21.18
N SER A 2 -6.84 11.04 -20.40
CA SER A 2 -7.45 10.55 -19.14
C SER A 2 -8.44 9.40 -19.31
N LEU A 3 -9.26 9.40 -20.37
CA LEU A 3 -10.30 8.40 -20.64
C LEU A 3 -9.79 6.94 -20.67
N ILE A 4 -8.59 6.70 -21.20
CA ILE A 4 -8.01 5.36 -21.31
C ILE A 4 -7.09 5.06 -20.13
N SER A 5 -6.27 6.04 -19.72
CA SER A 5 -5.28 5.83 -18.65
C SER A 5 -5.92 5.63 -17.28
N MET A 6 -6.99 6.36 -16.95
CA MET A 6 -7.63 6.30 -15.63
C MET A 6 -8.25 4.92 -15.32
N PRO A 7 -9.06 4.29 -16.20
CA PRO A 7 -9.57 2.94 -15.97
C PRO A 7 -8.46 1.89 -15.87
N ILE A 8 -7.39 2.03 -16.65
CA ILE A 8 -6.23 1.13 -16.57
C ILE A 8 -5.57 1.24 -15.20
N PHE A 9 -5.30 2.45 -14.71
CA PHE A 9 -4.73 2.61 -13.37
C PHE A 9 -5.66 2.16 -12.26
N LEU A 10 -6.97 2.36 -12.40
CA LEU A 10 -7.95 1.88 -11.43
C LEU A 10 -7.96 0.36 -11.37
N THR A 11 -8.06 -0.33 -12.51
CA THR A 11 -8.07 -1.79 -12.58
C THR A 11 -6.75 -2.41 -12.10
N LEU A 12 -5.61 -1.95 -12.62
CA LEU A 12 -4.30 -2.44 -12.20
C LEU A 12 -4.02 -2.12 -10.72
N GLY A 13 -4.42 -0.93 -10.26
CA GLY A 13 -4.21 -0.47 -8.90
C GLY A 13 -5.06 -1.20 -7.88
N THR A 14 -6.34 -1.42 -8.18
CA THR A 14 -7.27 -2.18 -7.31
C THR A 14 -6.85 -3.64 -7.19
N VAL A 15 -6.67 -4.31 -8.33
CA VAL A 15 -6.19 -5.70 -8.36
C VAL A 15 -4.81 -5.80 -7.69
N GLY A 16 -3.91 -4.87 -8.00
CA GLY A 16 -2.59 -4.72 -7.40
C GLY A 16 -2.63 -4.75 -5.88
N ASN A 17 -3.31 -3.75 -5.30
CA ASN A 17 -3.32 -3.57 -3.86
C ASN A 17 -4.15 -4.65 -3.13
N LEU A 18 -5.20 -5.20 -3.74
CA LEU A 18 -5.93 -6.35 -3.18
C LEU A 18 -5.05 -7.60 -3.10
N LEU A 19 -4.32 -7.93 -4.16
CA LEU A 19 -3.41 -9.06 -4.15
C LEU A 19 -2.25 -8.86 -3.18
N ASN A 20 -1.73 -7.63 -3.04
CA ASN A 20 -0.74 -7.30 -2.00
C ASN A 20 -1.29 -7.61 -0.60
N CYS A 21 -2.52 -7.15 -0.30
CA CYS A 21 -3.18 -7.49 0.95
C CYS A 21 -3.32 -9.00 1.15
N LEU A 22 -3.79 -9.72 0.13
CA LEU A 22 -3.95 -11.18 0.18
C LEU A 22 -2.64 -11.92 0.45
N VAL A 23 -1.52 -11.47 -0.14
CA VAL A 23 -0.21 -12.06 0.10
C VAL A 23 0.28 -11.75 1.52
N PHE A 24 0.32 -10.48 1.90
CA PHE A 24 0.88 -10.08 3.20
C PHE A 24 0.02 -10.51 4.41
N LEU A 25 -1.27 -10.78 4.23
CA LEU A 25 -2.15 -11.33 5.26
C LEU A 25 -1.94 -12.83 5.52
N GLN A 26 -1.17 -13.54 4.69
CA GLN A 26 -0.92 -14.96 4.88
C GLN A 26 -0.22 -15.24 6.21
N LYS A 27 -0.52 -16.41 6.79
CA LYS A 27 0.02 -16.82 8.11
C LYS A 27 1.56 -16.78 8.17
N THR A 28 2.22 -17.02 7.05
CA THR A 28 3.70 -17.01 6.93
C THR A 28 4.29 -15.60 6.97
N LEU A 29 3.55 -14.60 6.47
CA LEU A 29 4.03 -13.21 6.33
C LEU A 29 3.50 -12.28 7.44
N ARG A 30 2.28 -12.51 7.93
CA ARG A 30 1.63 -11.64 8.94
C ARG A 30 2.33 -11.59 10.30
N SER A 31 3.21 -12.57 10.58
CA SER A 31 4.04 -12.57 11.79
C SER A 31 5.15 -11.51 11.73
N ASN A 32 5.43 -10.98 10.53
CA ASN A 32 6.41 -9.94 10.31
C ASN A 32 5.76 -8.56 10.42
N SER A 33 6.30 -7.68 11.26
CA SER A 33 5.78 -6.32 11.47
C SER A 33 5.74 -5.50 10.16
N CYS A 34 6.72 -5.64 9.27
CA CYS A 34 6.73 -4.93 7.97
C CYS A 34 5.50 -5.21 7.13
N SER A 35 5.07 -6.47 7.12
CA SER A 35 3.97 -6.93 6.28
C SER A 35 2.68 -6.23 6.69
N ILE A 36 2.52 -5.90 7.98
CA ILE A 36 1.38 -5.13 8.49
C ILE A 36 1.41 -3.70 7.94
N TYR A 37 2.57 -3.05 7.88
CA TYR A 37 2.70 -1.74 7.24
C TYR A 37 2.35 -1.80 5.75
N PHE A 38 2.82 -2.81 5.02
CA PHE A 38 2.47 -2.98 3.61
C PHE A 38 0.96 -3.17 3.40
N VAL A 39 0.28 -3.97 4.23
CA VAL A 39 -1.17 -4.13 4.18
C VAL A 39 -1.87 -2.79 4.44
N ALA A 40 -1.49 -2.08 5.50
CA ALA A 40 -2.10 -0.79 5.85
C ALA A 40 -1.90 0.27 4.75
N ALA A 41 -0.71 0.33 4.16
CA ALA A 41 -0.42 1.20 3.02
C ALA A 41 -1.26 0.81 1.80
N SER A 42 -1.37 -0.48 1.46
CA SER A 42 -2.20 -0.95 0.36
C SER A 42 -3.69 -0.62 0.55
N ILE A 43 -4.22 -0.73 1.77
CA ILE A 43 -5.59 -0.30 2.08
C ILE A 43 -5.77 1.20 1.86
N ALA A 44 -4.83 2.02 2.37
CA ALA A 44 -4.89 3.47 2.18
C ALA A 44 -4.76 3.87 0.70
N TYR A 45 -3.94 3.16 -0.08
CA TYR A 45 -3.85 3.35 -1.53
C TYR A 45 -5.11 2.92 -2.28
N LEU A 46 -5.80 1.85 -1.86
CA LEU A 46 -7.10 1.47 -2.42
C LEU A 46 -8.13 2.59 -2.22
N LEU A 47 -8.28 3.06 -0.97
CA LEU A 47 -9.20 4.15 -0.66
C LEU A 47 -8.89 5.43 -1.47
N PHE A 48 -7.60 5.77 -1.58
CA PHE A 48 -7.15 6.90 -2.41
C PHE A 48 -7.48 6.69 -3.89
N LEU A 49 -7.15 5.53 -4.47
CA LEU A 49 -7.33 5.25 -5.90
C LEU A 49 -8.81 5.22 -6.28
N ASP A 50 -9.62 4.48 -5.53
CA ASP A 50 -11.05 4.32 -5.80
C ASP A 50 -11.77 5.67 -5.71
N PHE A 51 -11.46 6.46 -4.68
CA PHE A 51 -12.09 7.76 -4.52
C PHE A 51 -11.53 8.80 -5.51
N SER A 52 -10.23 8.83 -5.78
CA SER A 52 -9.63 9.81 -6.71
C SER A 52 -10.08 9.55 -8.14
N ILE A 53 -9.86 8.33 -8.63
CA ILE A 53 -10.15 7.98 -10.01
C ILE A 53 -11.66 7.82 -10.22
N GLY A 54 -12.40 7.24 -9.28
CA GLY A 54 -13.85 7.10 -9.38
C GLY A 54 -14.55 8.45 -9.54
N THR A 55 -14.13 9.46 -8.77
CA THR A 55 -14.68 10.81 -8.90
C THR A 55 -14.27 11.50 -10.20
N ASN A 56 -13.05 11.28 -10.68
CA ASN A 56 -12.61 11.80 -11.97
C ASN A 56 -13.35 11.15 -13.15
N LEU A 57 -13.63 9.84 -13.09
CA LEU A 57 -14.40 9.13 -14.12
C LEU A 57 -15.85 9.60 -14.16
N TYR A 58 -16.46 9.83 -12.99
CA TYR A 58 -17.80 10.40 -12.91
C TYR A 58 -17.87 11.78 -13.60
N ALA A 59 -16.85 12.63 -13.39
CA ALA A 59 -16.76 13.96 -13.97
C ALA A 59 -16.58 13.98 -15.51
N ILE A 60 -16.33 12.84 -16.16
CA ILE A 60 -16.27 12.73 -17.62
C ILE A 60 -17.68 12.75 -18.22
N TYR A 61 -18.63 12.10 -17.57
CA TYR A 61 -19.99 11.92 -18.09
C TYR A 61 -20.99 12.89 -17.45
N PHE A 62 -20.70 13.33 -16.23
CA PHE A 62 -21.57 14.20 -15.45
C PHE A 62 -20.84 15.47 -15.02
N LYS A 63 -21.60 16.51 -14.70
CA LYS A 63 -21.04 17.75 -14.16
C LYS A 63 -20.32 17.45 -12.85
N ASP A 64 -19.04 17.80 -12.78
CA ASP A 64 -18.18 17.53 -11.63
C ASP A 64 -18.74 18.19 -10.35
N PRO A 65 -19.12 17.40 -9.32
CA PRO A 65 -19.61 17.92 -8.04
C PRO A 65 -18.62 18.85 -7.32
N THR A 66 -17.32 18.76 -7.61
CA THR A 66 -16.31 19.65 -7.02
C THR A 66 -16.44 21.10 -7.50
N THR A 67 -17.13 21.34 -8.62
CA THR A 67 -17.28 22.66 -9.24
C THR A 67 -18.47 23.46 -8.74
N TYR A 68 -19.42 22.83 -8.04
CA TYR A 68 -20.64 23.49 -7.58
C TYR A 68 -21.04 23.15 -6.14
N ILE A 69 -20.58 22.02 -5.56
CA ILE A 69 -20.87 21.64 -4.18
C ILE A 69 -19.64 21.92 -3.31
N SER A 70 -19.64 23.05 -2.59
CA SER A 70 -18.51 23.44 -1.74
C SER A 70 -18.13 22.39 -0.66
N PRO A 71 -19.08 21.82 0.09
CA PRO A 71 -18.77 20.75 1.05
C PRO A 71 -18.09 19.54 0.42
N TYR A 72 -18.52 19.15 -0.79
CA TYR A 72 -17.95 18.01 -1.49
C TYR A 72 -16.51 18.26 -1.94
N CYS A 73 -16.21 19.45 -2.48
CA CYS A 73 -14.82 19.75 -2.85
C CYS A 73 -13.89 19.70 -1.62
N LYS A 74 -14.31 20.34 -0.52
CA LYS A 74 -13.55 20.34 0.75
C LYS A 74 -13.28 18.91 1.21
N PHE A 75 -14.33 18.11 1.32
CA PHE A 75 -14.23 16.71 1.75
C PHE A 75 -13.35 15.89 0.82
N ARG A 76 -13.51 16.02 -0.50
CA ARG A 76 -12.71 15.27 -1.46
C ARG A 76 -11.22 15.58 -1.33
N THR A 77 -10.84 16.85 -1.32
CA THR A 77 -9.43 17.23 -1.22
C THR A 77 -8.84 16.80 0.12
N TYR A 78 -9.59 16.93 1.21
CA TYR A 78 -9.21 16.47 2.54
C TYR A 78 -9.00 14.95 2.58
N PHE A 79 -9.97 14.16 2.09
CA PHE A 79 -9.93 12.71 2.11
C PHE A 79 -8.74 12.16 1.31
N LEU A 80 -8.56 12.66 0.07
CA LEU A 80 -7.46 12.27 -0.79
C LEU A 80 -6.10 12.61 -0.16
N SER A 81 -5.97 13.79 0.45
CA SER A 81 -4.75 14.21 1.15
C SER A 81 -4.46 13.32 2.36
N SER A 82 -5.49 12.98 3.13
CA SER A 82 -5.39 12.14 4.33
C SER A 82 -4.94 10.72 3.97
N CYS A 83 -5.63 10.05 3.05
CA CYS A 83 -5.30 8.69 2.63
C CYS A 83 -3.91 8.60 2.02
N LEU A 84 -3.56 9.53 1.12
CA LEU A 84 -2.27 9.52 0.45
C LEU A 84 -1.12 9.79 1.43
N CYS A 85 -1.26 10.77 2.34
CA CYS A 85 -0.23 11.04 3.35
C CYS A 85 -0.12 9.90 4.36
N ALA A 86 -1.23 9.31 4.80
CA ALA A 86 -1.20 8.14 5.66
C ALA A 86 -0.41 6.99 5.01
N ALA A 87 -0.71 6.64 3.76
CA ALA A 87 0.00 5.57 3.04
C ALA A 87 1.52 5.83 2.95
N ARG A 88 1.91 7.08 2.63
CA ARG A 88 3.30 7.52 2.53
C ARG A 88 4.06 7.36 3.84
N PHE A 89 3.48 7.84 4.94
CA PHE A 89 4.13 7.76 6.24
C PHE A 89 4.11 6.34 6.80
N ILE A 90 3.07 5.54 6.54
CA ILE A 90 3.08 4.11 6.86
C ILE A 90 4.26 3.41 6.18
N LEU A 91 4.51 3.68 4.89
CA LEU A 91 5.66 3.10 4.17
C LEU A 91 7.01 3.64 4.68
N ALA A 92 7.08 4.92 5.05
CA ALA A 92 8.27 5.49 5.68
C ALA A 92 8.60 4.82 7.02
N PHE A 93 7.58 4.58 7.85
CA PHE A 93 7.75 3.84 9.11
C PHE A 93 8.00 2.35 8.89
N ALA A 94 7.56 1.76 7.77
CA ALA A 94 8.00 0.41 7.39
C ALA A 94 9.53 0.37 7.20
N CYS A 95 10.13 1.43 6.64
CA CYS A 95 11.60 1.54 6.53
C CYS A 95 12.27 1.62 7.91
N VAL A 96 11.69 2.38 8.84
CA VAL A 96 12.15 2.48 10.23
C VAL A 96 12.09 1.11 10.92
N ASP A 97 10.98 0.40 10.77
CA ASP A 97 10.79 -0.95 11.31
C ASP A 97 11.79 -1.95 10.71
N ARG A 98 12.08 -1.86 9.40
CA ARG A 98 13.12 -2.68 8.75
C ARG A 98 14.52 -2.39 9.28
N TYR A 99 14.86 -1.11 9.47
CA TYR A 99 16.10 -0.76 10.16
C TYR A 99 16.14 -1.34 11.57
N ALA A 100 15.04 -1.20 12.32
CA ALA A 100 14.96 -1.66 13.69
C ALA A 100 15.22 -3.17 13.79
N MET A 101 14.59 -3.97 12.93
CA MET A 101 14.81 -5.41 12.81
C MET A 101 16.28 -5.75 12.48
N CYS A 102 16.91 -4.99 11.57
CA CYS A 102 18.30 -5.21 11.16
C CYS A 102 19.33 -4.67 12.16
N SER A 103 18.92 -3.98 13.21
CA SER A 103 19.83 -3.37 14.17
C SER A 103 20.53 -4.41 15.05
N ARG A 104 21.77 -4.12 15.45
CA ARG A 104 22.54 -4.95 16.39
C ARG A 104 22.05 -4.81 17.83
N HIS A 105 21.47 -3.66 18.18
CA HIS A 105 21.01 -3.38 19.53
C HIS A 105 19.66 -4.06 19.78
N SER A 106 19.59 -4.89 20.83
CA SER A 106 18.38 -5.63 21.22
C SER A 106 17.20 -4.71 21.49
N ARG A 107 17.42 -3.56 22.13
CA ARG A 107 16.38 -2.55 22.42
C ARG A 107 15.73 -2.00 21.15
N ILE A 108 16.53 -1.69 20.14
CA ILE A 108 16.04 -1.20 18.85
C ILE A 108 15.30 -2.32 18.12
N ARG A 109 15.84 -3.55 18.13
CA ARG A 109 15.17 -4.71 17.51
C ARG A 109 13.82 -5.00 18.15
N ASN A 110 13.66 -4.74 19.44
CA ASN A 110 12.40 -4.92 20.16
C ASN A 110 11.28 -3.97 19.69
N PHE A 111 11.60 -2.89 18.98
CA PHE A 111 10.61 -2.03 18.33
C PHE A 111 9.91 -2.75 17.17
N SER A 112 10.60 -3.69 16.51
CA SER A 112 10.09 -4.42 15.35
C SER A 112 9.20 -5.59 15.76
N GLN A 113 8.05 -5.25 16.34
CA GLN A 113 7.03 -6.21 16.75
C GLN A 113 5.69 -5.90 16.08
N PRO A 114 4.91 -6.92 15.67
CA PRO A 114 3.58 -6.74 15.08
C PRO A 114 2.62 -5.85 15.89
N ARG A 115 2.64 -5.98 17.22
CA ARG A 115 1.78 -5.20 18.14
C ARG A 115 2.14 -3.71 18.11
N ILE A 116 3.45 -3.41 18.16
CA ILE A 116 3.97 -2.04 18.08
C ILE A 116 3.66 -1.45 16.69
N ALA A 117 3.83 -2.24 15.63
CA ALA A 117 3.48 -1.81 14.28
C ALA A 117 2.01 -1.39 14.15
N ALA A 118 1.08 -2.17 14.68
CA ALA A 118 -0.34 -1.80 14.69
C ALA A 118 -0.61 -0.48 15.44
N TYR A 119 0.03 -0.27 16.58
CA TYR A 119 -0.08 0.97 17.35
C TYR A 119 0.50 2.18 16.60
N VAL A 120 1.68 2.03 15.98
CA VAL A 120 2.30 3.06 15.16
C VAL A 120 1.42 3.42 13.96
N ILE A 121 0.84 2.43 13.28
CA ILE A 121 -0.10 2.65 12.17
C ILE A 121 -1.33 3.43 12.64
N ALA A 122 -1.91 3.07 13.79
CA ALA A 122 -3.06 3.77 14.36
C ALA A 122 -2.73 5.24 14.67
N ILE A 123 -1.55 5.52 15.24
CA ILE A 123 -1.07 6.89 15.45
C ILE A 123 -0.93 7.63 14.12
N ILE A 124 -0.28 7.04 13.12
CA ILE A 124 -0.07 7.66 11.81
C ILE A 124 -1.41 8.00 11.16
N VAL A 125 -2.36 7.07 11.16
CA VAL A 125 -3.70 7.29 10.62
C VAL A 125 -4.42 8.41 11.38
N GLY A 126 -4.38 8.40 12.72
CA GLY A 126 -4.96 9.47 13.54
C GLY A 126 -4.35 10.84 13.25
N LEU A 127 -3.02 10.93 13.14
CA LEU A 127 -2.32 12.16 12.78
C LEU A 127 -2.74 12.67 11.39
N TRP A 128 -2.86 11.78 10.41
CA TRP A 128 -3.22 12.17 9.04
C TRP A 128 -4.71 12.40 8.82
N ILE A 129 -5.56 12.10 9.79
CA ILE A 129 -6.93 12.62 9.87
C ILE A 129 -6.90 14.07 10.40
N LEU A 130 -6.03 14.39 11.35
CA LEU A 130 -6.00 15.71 12.00
C LEU A 130 -5.23 16.78 11.21
N ILE A 131 -4.04 16.48 10.70
CA ILE A 131 -3.17 17.46 10.02
C ILE A 131 -3.86 18.15 8.82
N PRO A 132 -4.53 17.43 7.90
CA PRO A 132 -5.17 18.07 6.74
C PRO A 132 -6.47 18.82 7.06
N ILE A 133 -6.88 18.99 8.32
CA ILE A 133 -8.10 19.74 8.69
C ILE A 133 -8.13 21.15 8.08
N HIS A 134 -6.97 21.82 7.97
CA HIS A 134 -6.85 23.12 7.33
C HIS A 134 -7.44 23.16 5.89
N VAL A 135 -7.40 22.04 5.16
CA VAL A 135 -8.01 21.90 3.82
C VAL A 135 -9.53 22.13 3.87
N LEU A 136 -10.21 21.66 4.92
CA LEU A 136 -11.66 21.84 5.08
C LEU A 136 -12.06 23.30 5.32
N VAL A 137 -11.13 24.12 5.80
CA VAL A 137 -11.38 25.54 6.09
C VAL A 137 -11.16 26.38 4.83
N PHE A 138 -10.02 26.22 4.17
CA PHE A 138 -9.56 27.17 3.13
C PHE A 138 -10.05 26.88 1.71
N TYR A 139 -10.43 25.63 1.37
CA TYR A 139 -10.95 25.32 0.04
C TYR A 139 -12.37 25.85 -0.15
N LYS A 140 -12.64 26.53 -1.25
CA LYS A 140 -13.99 27.02 -1.60
C LYS A 140 -14.27 26.80 -3.08
N VAL A 141 -15.55 26.88 -3.44
CA VAL A 141 -15.96 26.87 -4.84
C VAL A 141 -16.17 28.30 -5.29
N GLU A 142 -15.44 28.72 -6.31
CA GLU A 142 -15.48 30.06 -6.87
C GLU A 142 -15.37 29.97 -8.38
N ASN A 143 -16.27 30.63 -9.12
CA ASN A 143 -16.31 30.61 -10.59
C ASN A 143 -16.33 29.21 -11.21
N GLY A 144 -17.06 28.28 -10.60
CA GLY A 144 -17.16 26.90 -11.09
C GLY A 144 -15.88 26.09 -10.94
N ARG A 145 -14.94 26.52 -10.08
CA ARG A 145 -13.71 25.79 -9.78
C ARG A 145 -13.53 25.69 -8.28
N CYS A 146 -12.92 24.60 -7.84
CA CYS A 146 -12.50 24.50 -6.47
C CYS A 146 -11.14 25.16 -6.28
N THR A 147 -11.13 26.29 -5.59
CA THR A 147 -9.99 27.19 -5.44
C THR A 147 -9.71 27.47 -3.97
N VAL A 148 -8.59 28.11 -3.72
CA VAL A 148 -8.15 28.57 -2.41
C VAL A 148 -7.67 30.02 -2.54
N PRO A 149 -7.65 30.80 -1.44
CA PRO A 149 -7.09 32.15 -1.45
C PRO A 149 -5.63 32.17 -1.91
N GLU A 150 -5.19 33.25 -2.56
CA GLU A 150 -3.82 33.37 -3.09
C GLU A 150 -2.73 33.17 -2.02
N ALA A 151 -2.91 33.77 -0.85
CA ALA A 151 -1.97 33.60 0.27
C ALA A 151 -1.83 32.13 0.70
N TYR A 152 -2.93 31.37 0.62
CA TYR A 152 -2.95 29.95 0.97
C TYR A 152 -2.30 29.08 -0.12
N LEU A 153 -2.24 29.51 -1.39
CA LEU A 153 -1.54 28.76 -2.45
C LEU A 153 -0.06 28.57 -2.09
N TYR A 154 0.61 29.63 -1.62
CA TYR A 154 2.01 29.56 -1.20
C TYR A 154 2.21 28.62 0.00
N PHE A 155 1.32 28.71 1.00
CA PHE A 155 1.33 27.79 2.14
C PHE A 155 1.15 26.34 1.68
N ASN A 156 0.15 26.06 0.84
CA ASN A 156 -0.14 24.73 0.34
C ASN A 156 1.00 24.18 -0.54
N ALA A 157 1.65 25.02 -1.33
CA ALA A 157 2.83 24.64 -2.12
C ALA A 157 3.98 24.22 -1.18
N ALA A 158 4.33 25.06 -0.20
CA ALA A 158 5.38 24.76 0.77
C ALA A 158 5.06 23.49 1.59
N TYR A 159 3.82 23.36 2.05
CA TYR A 159 3.31 22.18 2.74
C TYR A 159 3.45 20.91 1.88
N SER A 160 3.07 20.96 0.61
CA SER A 160 3.16 19.81 -0.30
C SER A 160 4.60 19.34 -0.54
N VAL A 161 5.57 20.26 -0.53
CA VAL A 161 6.99 19.93 -0.65
C VAL A 161 7.50 19.28 0.61
N LEU A 162 7.23 19.90 1.76
CA LEU A 162 7.69 19.39 3.05
C LEU A 162 7.12 18.00 3.34
N ILE A 163 5.79 17.86 3.23
CA ILE A 163 5.07 16.64 3.59
C ILE A 163 5.10 15.59 2.47
N GLY A 164 5.14 16.00 1.19
CA GLY A 164 5.11 15.08 0.06
C GLY A 164 6.50 14.65 -0.43
N ALA A 165 7.40 15.61 -0.64
CA ALA A 165 8.68 15.40 -1.31
C ALA A 165 9.90 15.35 -0.38
N ALA A 166 9.84 15.93 0.82
CA ALA A 166 10.98 15.97 1.74
C ALA A 166 10.89 14.92 2.85
N LEU A 167 9.85 14.97 3.69
CA LEU A 167 9.81 14.17 4.92
C LEU A 167 9.70 12.66 4.68
N PRO A 168 8.73 12.11 3.92
CA PRO A 168 8.66 10.68 3.68
C PRO A 168 9.90 10.14 2.95
N PRO A 169 10.34 10.71 1.80
CA PRO A 169 11.58 10.30 1.16
C PRO A 169 12.80 10.38 2.07
N GLY A 170 12.94 11.46 2.85
CA GLY A 170 14.07 11.63 3.77
C GLY A 170 14.14 10.50 4.78
N ILE A 171 13.01 10.18 5.44
CA ILE A 171 12.90 9.06 6.37
C ILE A 171 13.20 7.74 5.63
N MET A 172 12.54 7.51 4.50
CA MET A 172 12.68 6.29 3.70
C MET A 172 14.14 6.03 3.28
N ILE A 173 14.83 7.02 2.73
CA ILE A 173 16.21 6.93 2.26
C ILE A 173 17.16 6.70 3.43
N VAL A 174 17.06 7.50 4.50
CA VAL A 174 17.95 7.39 5.67
C VAL A 174 17.82 6.03 6.32
N PHE A 175 16.60 5.60 6.66
CA PHE A 175 16.40 4.33 7.35
C PHE A 175 16.66 3.12 6.44
N SER A 176 16.38 3.21 5.15
CA SER A 176 16.76 2.15 4.20
C SER A 176 18.28 2.00 4.08
N ALA A 177 19.03 3.10 4.01
CA ALA A 177 20.48 3.08 4.00
C ALA A 177 21.06 2.48 5.29
N LEU A 178 20.50 2.88 6.45
CA LEU A 178 20.87 2.31 7.75
C LEU A 178 20.54 0.82 7.85
N ALA A 179 19.39 0.38 7.33
CA ALA A 179 19.01 -1.03 7.29
C ALA A 179 20.00 -1.85 6.46
N VAL A 180 20.38 -1.36 5.27
CA VAL A 180 21.39 -2.01 4.41
C VAL A 180 22.75 -2.08 5.09
N ARG A 181 23.20 -0.99 5.74
CA ARG A 181 24.48 -0.96 6.46
C ARG A 181 24.49 -1.96 7.62
N SER A 182 23.42 -1.99 8.41
CA SER A 182 23.30 -2.89 9.57
C SER A 182 23.27 -4.36 9.14
N LEU A 183 22.55 -4.66 8.04
CA LEU A 183 22.48 -6.00 7.47
C LEU A 183 23.84 -6.46 6.91
N ARG A 184 24.59 -5.59 6.22
CA ARG A 184 25.96 -5.89 5.76
C ARG A 184 26.88 -6.21 6.93
N GLY A 185 26.76 -5.46 8.03
CA GLY A 185 27.51 -5.70 9.26
C GLY A 185 27.22 -7.04 9.90
N ILE A 186 25.97 -7.48 9.92
CA ILE A 186 25.56 -8.81 10.43
C ILE A 186 26.05 -9.93 9.52
N ARG A 187 25.99 -9.75 8.20
CA ARG A 187 26.49 -10.75 7.24
C ARG A 187 27.98 -10.97 7.36
N LYS A 188 28.77 -9.90 7.53
CA LYS A 188 30.22 -10.00 7.71
C LYS A 188 30.57 -10.80 8.96
N SER A 189 29.93 -10.51 10.09
CA SER A 189 30.19 -11.25 11.34
C SER A 189 29.75 -12.71 11.26
N ILE A 190 28.61 -13.01 10.63
CA ILE A 190 28.16 -14.40 10.44
C ILE A 190 29.11 -15.16 9.50
N ARG A 191 29.54 -14.55 8.39
CA ARG A 191 30.47 -15.18 7.45
C ARG A 191 31.79 -15.53 8.15
N GLN A 192 32.28 -14.66 9.01
CA GLN A 192 33.49 -14.90 9.81
C GLN A 192 33.28 -16.05 10.82
N ALA A 193 32.15 -16.07 11.55
CA ALA A 193 31.84 -17.15 12.48
C ALA A 193 31.71 -18.52 11.77
N ILE A 194 31.06 -18.57 10.59
CA ILE A 194 30.92 -19.81 9.81
C ILE A 194 32.29 -20.30 9.32
N VAL A 195 33.16 -19.41 8.84
CA VAL A 195 34.53 -19.79 8.41
C VAL A 195 35.34 -20.34 9.58
N GLN A 196 35.20 -19.77 10.78
CA GLN A 196 35.87 -20.27 11.98
C GLN A 196 35.35 -21.66 12.40
N VAL A 197 34.04 -21.91 12.33
CA VAL A 197 33.46 -23.23 12.63
C VAL A 197 33.85 -24.29 11.60
N ASN A 198 33.84 -23.95 10.31
CA ASN A 198 34.27 -24.89 9.25
C ASN A 198 35.74 -25.31 9.40
N ASN A 199 36.60 -24.44 9.96
CA ASN A 199 37.99 -24.78 10.23
C ASN A 199 38.19 -25.56 11.53
N ALA A 200 37.21 -25.56 12.44
CA ALA A 200 37.32 -26.14 13.79
C ALA A 200 36.64 -27.51 13.96
N SER A 201 35.75 -27.96 13.06
CA SER A 201 35.06 -29.24 13.27
C SER A 201 34.53 -29.92 11.99
N ILE A 202 35.18 -31.03 11.64
CA ILE A 202 34.68 -32.10 10.75
C ILE A 202 33.67 -33.03 11.46
N ARG A 203 33.38 -32.85 12.74
CA ARG A 203 32.46 -33.73 13.48
C ARG A 203 31.41 -32.94 14.26
N ASP A 204 30.15 -33.27 13.98
CA ASP A 204 28.95 -33.06 14.80
C ASP A 204 28.44 -31.63 15.01
N SER A 205 27.57 -31.15 14.10
CA SER A 205 26.59 -30.08 14.39
C SER A 205 25.49 -29.99 13.31
N ALA A 206 24.58 -30.96 13.30
CA ALA A 206 23.44 -30.99 12.37
C ALA A 206 22.18 -30.25 12.88
N THR A 207 22.18 -29.61 14.05
CA THR A 207 20.90 -29.34 14.74
C THR A 207 20.48 -27.87 14.89
N THR A 208 21.28 -26.87 14.48
CA THR A 208 20.96 -25.45 14.80
C THR A 208 20.79 -24.50 13.59
N THR A 209 20.93 -24.97 12.34
CA THR A 209 21.25 -24.08 11.21
C THR A 209 20.21 -23.88 10.08
N PRO A 210 19.13 -24.65 9.85
CA PRO A 210 18.23 -24.35 8.72
C PRO A 210 17.22 -23.22 9.00
N MET A 211 16.70 -23.12 10.23
CA MET A 211 15.59 -22.22 10.55
C MET A 211 16.02 -20.74 10.63
N SER A 212 17.16 -20.44 11.27
CA SER A 212 17.66 -19.06 11.41
C SER A 212 18.16 -18.47 10.08
N ILE A 213 18.65 -19.31 9.16
CA ILE A 213 19.06 -18.91 7.81
C ILE A 213 17.83 -18.57 6.96
N ARG A 214 16.76 -19.39 7.03
CA ARG A 214 15.53 -19.18 6.26
C ARG A 214 14.78 -17.91 6.66
N ILE A 215 14.74 -17.59 7.96
CA ILE A 215 14.16 -16.33 8.47
C ILE A 215 14.93 -15.11 7.90
N LYS A 216 16.28 -15.16 7.90
CA LYS A 216 17.12 -14.07 7.35
C LYS A 216 16.98 -13.88 5.84
N GLN A 217 16.72 -14.95 5.09
CA GLN A 217 16.46 -14.86 3.64
C GLN A 217 15.14 -14.14 3.36
N HIS A 218 14.13 -14.37 4.18
CA HIS A 218 12.82 -13.73 4.05
C HIS A 218 12.91 -12.22 4.30
N ASP A 219 13.58 -11.82 5.39
CA ASP A 219 13.74 -10.40 5.73
C ASP A 219 14.57 -9.64 4.68
N HIS A 220 15.55 -10.30 4.06
CA HIS A 220 16.31 -9.72 2.94
C HIS A 220 15.41 -9.43 1.73
N GLN A 221 14.49 -10.33 1.41
CA GLN A 221 13.57 -10.12 0.29
C GLN A 221 12.63 -8.95 0.56
N LEU A 222 12.08 -8.86 1.78
CA LEU A 222 11.25 -7.71 2.19
C LEU A 222 12.02 -6.38 2.14
N LEU A 223 13.28 -6.37 2.59
CA LEU A 223 14.12 -5.17 2.47
C LEU A 223 14.37 -4.79 1.01
N LYS A 224 14.60 -5.77 0.13
CA LYS A 224 14.80 -5.52 -1.31
C LYS A 224 13.54 -4.96 -1.97
N MET A 225 12.37 -5.49 -1.63
CA MET A 225 11.07 -4.99 -2.09
C MET A 225 10.88 -3.53 -1.67
N LEU A 226 11.06 -3.25 -0.38
CA LEU A 226 10.97 -1.91 0.20
C LEU A 226 11.93 -0.92 -0.47
N LEU A 227 13.19 -1.30 -0.76
CA LEU A 227 14.16 -0.45 -1.45
C LEU A 227 13.69 -0.03 -2.86
N VAL A 228 13.06 -0.94 -3.61
CA VAL A 228 12.54 -0.58 -4.94
C VAL A 228 11.32 0.30 -4.83
N ASP A 229 10.43 0.03 -3.87
CA ASP A 229 9.30 0.91 -3.60
C ASP A 229 9.77 2.32 -3.20
N VAL A 230 10.89 2.45 -2.47
CA VAL A 230 11.51 3.75 -2.15
C VAL A 230 11.99 4.48 -3.41
N ILE A 231 12.66 3.78 -4.32
CA ILE A 231 13.16 4.37 -5.58
C ILE A 231 11.99 4.86 -6.43
N LEU A 232 10.97 4.01 -6.62
CA LEU A 232 9.77 4.37 -7.38
C LEU A 232 9.00 5.50 -6.73
N TYR A 233 8.91 5.50 -5.39
CA TYR A 233 8.32 6.59 -4.64
C TYR A 233 9.01 7.92 -4.95
N CYS A 234 10.34 7.98 -4.87
CA CYS A 234 11.10 9.20 -5.13
C CYS A 234 10.89 9.69 -6.57
N LEU A 235 10.97 8.79 -7.55
CA LEU A 235 10.79 9.13 -8.96
C LEU A 235 9.38 9.67 -9.26
N SER A 236 8.36 9.14 -8.59
CA SER A 236 6.97 9.46 -8.88
C SER A 236 6.33 10.53 -7.98
N ASN A 237 6.80 10.71 -6.75
CA ASN A 237 6.15 11.60 -5.76
C ASN A 237 6.89 12.93 -5.54
N ILE A 238 8.14 13.08 -6.00
CA ILE A 238 8.85 14.37 -6.03
C ILE A 238 8.30 15.31 -7.12
N PRO A 239 7.97 14.84 -8.34
CA PRO A 239 7.49 15.73 -9.40
C PRO A 239 6.20 16.54 -9.07
N PRO A 240 5.13 15.98 -8.46
CA PRO A 240 3.89 16.74 -8.21
C PRO A 240 4.08 18.00 -7.34
N PRO A 241 4.76 17.95 -6.17
CA PRO A 241 5.03 19.17 -5.41
C PRO A 241 5.86 20.21 -6.17
N MET A 242 6.79 19.80 -7.04
CA MET A 242 7.54 20.72 -7.89
C MET A 242 6.64 21.43 -8.89
N SER A 243 5.67 20.72 -9.48
CA SER A 243 4.65 21.30 -10.37
C SER A 243 3.73 22.30 -9.64
N ASN A 244 3.41 22.04 -8.37
CA ASN A 244 2.64 22.97 -7.54
C ASN A 244 3.40 24.27 -7.22
N ILE A 245 4.70 24.18 -6.92
CA ILE A 245 5.55 25.37 -6.74
C ILE A 245 5.59 26.17 -8.04
N TYR A 246 5.87 25.51 -9.17
CA TYR A 246 5.93 26.16 -10.47
C TYR A 246 4.63 26.91 -10.78
N SER A 247 3.48 26.27 -10.53
CA SER A 247 2.16 26.88 -10.75
C SER A 247 1.88 28.06 -9.81
N SER A 248 2.38 28.00 -8.57
CA SER A 248 2.20 29.08 -7.58
C SER A 248 3.08 30.30 -7.86
N VAL A 249 4.32 30.08 -8.31
CA VAL A 249 5.28 31.15 -8.65
C VAL A 249 4.86 31.86 -9.94
N THR A 250 4.39 31.10 -10.93
CA THR A 250 4.02 31.64 -12.25
C THR A 250 2.56 32.12 -12.32
N LEU A 251 1.90 32.32 -11.18
CA LEU A 251 0.49 32.74 -11.10
C LEU A 251 0.26 34.11 -11.75
N LYS A 252 1.19 35.05 -11.54
CA LYS A 252 1.11 36.45 -12.03
C LYS A 252 1.75 36.65 -13.41
N TRP A 253 2.26 35.60 -14.03
CA TRP A 253 2.95 35.69 -15.31
C TRP A 253 1.93 35.61 -16.44
N ASN A 254 1.97 36.57 -17.37
CA ASN A 254 1.17 36.49 -18.59
C ASN A 254 1.70 35.36 -19.47
N LYS A 255 0.90 34.31 -19.63
CA LYS A 255 1.23 33.12 -20.42
C LYS A 255 0.46 33.13 -21.72
N THR A 256 1.11 32.74 -22.81
CA THR A 256 0.41 32.53 -24.08
C THR A 256 -0.52 31.31 -23.99
N PRO A 257 -1.57 31.22 -24.81
CA PRO A 257 -2.46 30.06 -24.84
C PRO A 257 -1.72 28.72 -25.02
N GLU A 258 -0.66 28.70 -25.83
CA GLU A 258 0.17 27.52 -26.08
C GLU A 258 0.94 27.11 -24.82
N GLN A 259 1.49 28.09 -24.08
CA GLN A 259 2.19 27.85 -22.82
C GLN A 259 1.25 27.28 -21.75
N ILE A 260 -0.01 27.75 -21.71
CA ILE A 260 -1.02 27.23 -20.79
C ILE A 260 -1.35 25.76 -21.13
N GLN A 261 -1.52 25.44 -22.41
CA GLN A 261 -1.78 24.06 -22.84
C GLN A 261 -0.61 23.12 -22.51
N LEU A 262 0.63 23.54 -22.77
CA LEU A 262 1.83 22.78 -22.45
C LEU A 262 1.96 22.58 -20.93
N GLN A 263 1.73 23.61 -20.14
CA GLN A 263 1.74 23.52 -18.67
C GLN A 263 0.67 22.55 -18.17
N ASN A 264 -0.55 22.61 -18.71
CA ASN A 264 -1.63 21.71 -18.30
C ASN A 264 -1.29 20.25 -18.62
N PHE A 265 -0.68 19.99 -19.78
CA PHE A 265 -0.20 18.66 -20.14
C PHE A 265 0.85 18.14 -19.15
N PHE A 266 1.90 18.92 -18.88
CA PHE A 266 2.93 18.51 -17.91
C PHE A 266 2.38 18.37 -16.49
N THR A 267 1.47 19.25 -16.07
CA THR A 267 0.82 19.17 -14.76
C THR A 267 0.00 17.89 -14.64
N TYR A 268 -0.70 17.47 -15.70
CA TYR A 268 -1.41 16.19 -15.73
C TYR A 268 -0.44 14.99 -15.66
N LEU A 269 0.60 14.98 -16.50
CA LEU A 269 1.61 13.93 -16.54
C LEU A 269 2.32 13.80 -15.18
N VAL A 270 2.69 14.93 -14.59
CA VAL A 270 3.47 14.97 -13.37
C VAL A 270 2.62 14.70 -12.14
N SER A 271 1.45 15.33 -12.04
CA SER A 271 0.65 15.33 -10.81
C SER A 271 -0.39 14.22 -10.73
N GLN A 272 -0.82 13.66 -11.86
CA GLN A 272 -1.82 12.58 -11.88
C GLN A 272 -1.18 11.26 -12.26
N PHE A 273 -0.49 11.19 -13.40
CA PHE A 273 0.04 9.93 -13.93
C PHE A 273 1.09 9.31 -12.99
N PHE A 274 2.09 10.06 -12.53
CA PHE A 274 3.11 9.48 -11.64
C PHE A 274 2.55 9.05 -10.29
N ILE A 275 1.61 9.82 -9.70
CA ILE A 275 0.99 9.42 -8.44
C ILE A 275 0.26 8.09 -8.63
N TYR A 276 -0.60 7.98 -9.64
CA TYR A 276 -1.34 6.74 -9.92
C TYR A 276 -0.42 5.57 -10.27
N PHE A 277 0.63 5.82 -11.04
CA PHE A 277 1.65 4.81 -11.33
C PHE A 277 2.27 4.28 -10.04
N SER A 278 2.71 5.14 -9.13
CA SER A 278 3.33 4.73 -7.87
C SER A 278 2.40 3.94 -6.95
N THR A 279 1.12 4.33 -6.87
CA THR A 279 0.13 3.64 -6.05
C THR A 279 -0.28 2.27 -6.62
N SER A 280 -0.16 2.10 -7.94
CA SER A 280 -0.53 0.85 -8.62
C SER A 280 0.66 -0.09 -8.86
N ALA A 281 1.90 0.41 -8.86
CA ALA A 281 3.11 -0.36 -9.20
C ALA A 281 3.52 -1.39 -8.13
N SER A 282 3.14 -1.18 -6.87
CA SER A 282 3.66 -1.92 -5.70
C SER A 282 3.54 -3.45 -5.79
N LEU A 283 2.45 -4.00 -6.36
CA LEU A 283 2.33 -5.46 -6.55
C LEU A 283 3.32 -5.97 -7.60
N TYR A 284 3.40 -5.27 -8.73
CA TYR A 284 4.18 -5.70 -9.89
C TYR A 284 5.68 -5.69 -9.58
N THR A 285 6.12 -4.69 -8.82
CA THR A 285 7.50 -4.58 -8.33
C THR A 285 7.80 -5.74 -7.39
N ASN A 286 6.90 -5.98 -6.43
CA ASN A 286 6.99 -7.09 -5.47
C ASN A 286 7.08 -8.46 -6.15
N LEU A 287 6.30 -8.67 -7.22
CA LEU A 287 6.33 -9.89 -8.03
C LEU A 287 7.65 -10.07 -8.78
N MET A 288 8.17 -9.02 -9.40
CA MET A 288 9.44 -9.08 -10.13
C MET A 288 10.63 -9.34 -9.19
N ILE A 289 10.60 -8.75 -8.00
CA ILE A 289 11.74 -8.71 -7.08
C ILE A 289 11.86 -9.96 -6.22
N SER A 290 10.74 -10.46 -5.68
CA SER A 290 10.75 -11.51 -4.66
C SER A 290 10.24 -12.84 -5.22
N LYS A 291 11.08 -13.88 -5.08
CA LYS A 291 10.69 -15.26 -5.38
C LYS A 291 9.69 -15.78 -4.33
N THR A 292 9.86 -15.39 -3.07
CA THR A 292 8.94 -15.77 -2.00
C THR A 292 7.56 -15.17 -2.20
N PHE A 293 7.49 -13.89 -2.59
CA PHE A 293 6.21 -13.24 -2.88
C PHE A 293 5.44 -13.95 -4.00
N ARG A 294 6.13 -14.36 -5.08
CA ARG A 294 5.53 -15.17 -6.15
C ARG A 294 5.01 -16.52 -5.66
N HIS A 295 5.80 -17.25 -4.87
CA HIS A 295 5.37 -18.54 -4.32
C HIS A 295 4.19 -18.39 -3.38
N GLU A 296 4.18 -17.38 -2.52
CA GLU A 296 3.07 -17.13 -1.60
C GLU A 296 1.82 -16.68 -2.35
N LEU A 297 1.94 -15.87 -3.41
CA LEU A 297 0.81 -15.51 -4.27
C LEU A 297 0.20 -16.74 -4.94
N ILE A 298 1.02 -17.56 -5.60
CA ILE A 298 0.56 -18.79 -6.25
C ILE A 298 -0.12 -19.71 -5.22
N SER A 299 0.50 -19.85 -4.04
CA SER A 299 -0.05 -20.67 -2.96
C SER A 299 -1.38 -20.13 -2.43
N ALA A 300 -1.55 -18.80 -2.32
CA ALA A 300 -2.84 -18.19 -1.97
C ALA A 300 -3.91 -18.48 -3.01
N LEU A 301 -3.60 -18.23 -4.29
CA LEU A 301 -4.54 -18.42 -5.39
C LEU A 301 -4.97 -19.88 -5.49
N LEU A 302 -4.03 -20.83 -5.38
CA LEU A 302 -4.32 -22.26 -5.38
C LEU A 302 -5.18 -22.66 -4.17
N ARG A 303 -4.85 -22.19 -2.96
CA ARG A 303 -5.68 -22.47 -1.76
C ARG A 303 -7.09 -21.92 -1.92
N HIS A 304 -7.23 -20.71 -2.47
CA HIS A 304 -8.54 -20.11 -2.71
C HIS A 304 -9.33 -20.90 -3.75
N PHE A 305 -8.72 -21.21 -4.90
CA PHE A 305 -9.35 -22.02 -5.95
C PHE A 305 -9.77 -23.41 -5.46
N LEU A 306 -8.91 -24.10 -4.71
CA LEU A 306 -9.22 -25.41 -4.13
C LEU A 306 -10.31 -25.32 -3.05
N SER A 307 -10.33 -24.25 -2.24
CA SER A 307 -11.40 -24.02 -1.26
C SER A 307 -12.74 -23.80 -1.94
N THR A 308 -12.78 -22.94 -2.97
CA THR A 308 -14.00 -22.68 -3.76
C THR A 308 -14.48 -23.96 -4.44
N ARG A 309 -13.57 -24.77 -5.00
CA ARG A 309 -13.90 -26.08 -5.60
C ARG A 309 -14.44 -27.08 -4.57
N ARG A 310 -13.89 -27.13 -3.35
CA ARG A 310 -14.40 -27.99 -2.27
C ARG A 310 -15.80 -27.57 -1.80
N VAL A 311 -16.09 -26.28 -1.75
CA VAL A 311 -17.42 -25.76 -1.42
C VAL A 311 -18.42 -26.11 -2.53
N LEU A 312 -18.05 -25.91 -3.79
CA LEU A 312 -18.87 -26.31 -4.95
C LEU A 312 -19.19 -27.80 -4.98
N ILE A 313 -18.20 -28.66 -4.72
CA ILE A 313 -18.41 -30.12 -4.64
C ILE A 313 -19.35 -30.48 -3.48
N ARG A 314 -19.20 -29.86 -2.29
CA ARG A 314 -20.13 -30.10 -1.16
C ARG A 314 -21.56 -29.67 -1.47
N VAL A 315 -21.75 -28.54 -2.14
CA VAL A 315 -23.08 -28.08 -2.55
C VAL A 315 -23.69 -29.02 -3.59
N TYR A 316 -22.90 -29.52 -4.54
CA TYR A 316 -23.36 -30.50 -5.52
C TYR A 316 -23.71 -31.85 -4.90
N THR A 317 -22.89 -32.39 -3.98
CA THR A 317 -23.20 -33.66 -3.29
C THR A 317 -24.41 -33.53 -2.36
N ASN A 318 -24.57 -32.41 -1.65
CA ASN A 318 -25.75 -32.19 -0.79
C ASN A 318 -27.03 -31.91 -1.57
N GLY A 319 -26.92 -31.31 -2.77
CA GLY A 319 -28.06 -31.14 -3.69
C GLY A 319 -28.56 -32.46 -4.27
N ASN A 320 -27.67 -33.45 -4.43
CA ASN A 320 -28.04 -34.76 -4.97
C ASN A 320 -28.60 -35.73 -3.91
N THR A 321 -28.26 -35.55 -2.63
CA THR A 321 -28.81 -36.36 -1.52
C THR A 321 -30.25 -36.01 -1.13
N ASN A 322 -30.78 -34.87 -1.58
CA ASN A 322 -32.18 -34.50 -1.32
C ASN A 322 -33.18 -35.08 -2.34
N ASN A 323 -32.70 -35.77 -3.39
CA ASN A 323 -33.55 -36.36 -4.44
C ASN A 323 -33.61 -37.89 -4.43
N THR A 324 -33.04 -38.55 -3.42
CA THR A 324 -33.10 -40.01 -3.32
C THR A 324 -33.74 -40.47 -2.01
N VAL A 325 -34.94 -41.03 -2.17
CA VAL A 325 -35.63 -41.99 -1.28
C VAL A 325 -36.44 -41.37 -0.11
N ARG A 326 -37.73 -41.10 -0.36
CA ARG A 326 -38.78 -41.39 0.63
C ARG A 326 -39.27 -42.82 0.37
N PRO A 327 -38.99 -43.80 1.25
CA PRO A 327 -39.77 -45.02 1.26
C PRO A 327 -41.08 -44.71 1.99
N ILE A 328 -42.18 -44.82 1.26
CA ILE A 328 -43.53 -44.91 1.82
C ILE A 328 -43.57 -46.25 2.56
N ASN A 329 -43.70 -46.25 3.89
CA ASN A 329 -44.24 -47.38 4.65
C ASN A 329 -44.62 -46.98 6.08
N GLY A 330 -45.84 -47.34 6.48
CA GLY A 330 -46.23 -47.46 7.89
C GLY A 330 -47.57 -46.84 8.28
N ILE A 331 -48.70 -47.40 7.82
CA ILE A 331 -49.99 -47.30 8.54
C ILE A 331 -50.27 -48.68 9.12
N VAL A 332 -50.01 -48.87 10.41
CA VAL A 332 -50.63 -49.93 11.23
C VAL A 332 -50.84 -49.35 12.63
N GLY A 333 -52.09 -49.41 13.11
CA GLY A 333 -52.43 -49.14 14.50
C GLY A 333 -53.81 -48.50 14.68
N ALA A 334 -54.88 -49.27 14.41
CA ALA A 334 -56.22 -48.94 14.90
C ALA A 334 -56.70 -50.07 15.84
N ASN A 335 -57.12 -49.64 17.02
CA ASN A 335 -57.70 -50.38 18.14
C ASN A 335 -58.93 -51.22 17.75
N THR A 336 -59.24 -52.29 18.49
CA THR A 336 -60.34 -52.34 19.48
C THR A 336 -60.43 -53.69 20.23
N ALA A 337 -60.76 -53.58 21.52
CA ALA A 337 -61.04 -54.57 22.59
C ALA A 337 -62.29 -55.47 22.32
N PRO A 338 -62.75 -56.32 23.26
CA PRO A 338 -62.18 -56.77 24.55
C PRO A 338 -61.80 -58.26 24.62
#